data_AF-A0A419EDI9-F1
#
_entry.id   AF-A0A419EDI9-F1
#
_cell.length_a   1.000
_cell.length_b   1.000
_cell.length_c   1.000
_cell.angle_alpha   90.00
_cell.angle_beta   90.00
_cell.angle_gamma   90.00
#
_symmetry.space_group_name_H-M   'P 1'
#
loop_
_entity.id
_entity.type
_entity.pdbx_description
1 polymer ?
#
loop_
_entity_poly.entity_id
_entity_poly.type
_entity_poly.pdbx_seq_one_letter_code
_entity_poly.pdbx_strand_id
1 'polypeptide(L)'
;MDFLEQYLNRANEIIGDRTKEEERYDKEVLRWLRKGKSIQKAINKANQKYPKGVLEVDADNINDVAAHYDYLLEHDNIIRKIPH
;
A
#
# COMPACT_ATOMS: atom_id res chain seq x y z
N MET A 1 -1.23 3.39 27.17
CA MET A 1 -0.91 2.95 25.80
C MET A 1 0.05 3.95 25.22
N ASP A 2 1.22 3.48 24.81
CA ASP A 2 2.20 4.30 24.11
C ASP A 2 1.56 4.89 22.83
N PHE A 3 1.92 6.12 22.46
CA PHE A 3 1.38 6.76 21.26
C PHE A 3 1.71 5.94 20.01
N LEU A 4 2.88 5.29 20.01
CA LEU A 4 3.30 4.38 18.97
C LEU A 4 2.40 3.14 18.87
N GLU A 5 2.09 2.49 20.00
CA GLU A 5 1.19 1.34 20.02
C GLU A 5 -0.20 1.68 19.50
N GLN A 6 -0.74 2.84 19.88
CA GLN A 6 -2.05 3.30 19.39
C GLN A 6 -2.04 3.54 17.87
N TYR A 7 -0.97 4.14 17.36
CA TYR A 7 -0.79 4.33 15.92
C TYR A 7 -0.69 2.98 15.18
N LEU A 8 0.12 2.04 15.68
CA LEU A 8 0.29 0.73 15.05
C LEU A 8 -1.01 -0.07 15.04
N ASN A 9 -1.79 -0.04 16.12
CA ASN A 9 -3.10 -0.70 16.18
C ASN A 9 -4.06 -0.11 15.14
N ARG A 10 -4.15 1.22 15.06
CA ARG A 10 -5.00 1.89 14.07
C ARG A 10 -4.53 1.64 12.64
N ALA A 11 -3.22 1.58 12.40
CA ALA A 11 -2.68 1.25 11.10
C ALA A 11 -3.04 -0.18 10.70
N ASN A 12 -3.01 -1.13 11.64
CA ASN A 12 -3.42 -2.51 11.38
C ASN A 12 -4.92 -2.61 11.04
N GLU A 13 -5.77 -1.82 11.70
CA GLU A 13 -7.21 -1.73 11.37
C GLU A 13 -7.47 -1.18 9.96
N ILE A 14 -6.66 -0.24 9.48
CA ILE A 14 -6.82 0.39 8.16
C ILE A 14 -6.22 -0.47 7.04
N ILE A 15 -5.05 -1.08 7.28
CA ILE A 15 -4.33 -1.91 6.29
C ILE A 15 -5.01 -3.27 6.13
N GLY A 16 -5.55 -3.78 7.24
CA GLY A 16 -6.11 -5.12 7.37
C GLY A 16 -5.02 -6.19 7.39
N ASP A 17 -5.45 -7.43 7.64
CA ASP A 17 -4.56 -8.58 7.54
C ASP A 17 -4.17 -8.84 6.08
N ARG A 18 -2.87 -8.95 5.83
CA ARG A 18 -2.30 -9.18 4.49
C ARG A 18 -1.50 -10.47 4.49
N THR A 19 -1.68 -11.27 3.45
CA THR A 19 -0.81 -12.41 3.15
C THR A 19 0.54 -11.92 2.65
N LYS A 20 1.56 -12.80 2.71
CA LYS A 20 2.89 -12.49 2.16
C LYS A 20 2.88 -12.16 0.67
N GLU A 21 1.90 -12.65 -0.08
CA GLU A 21 1.74 -12.36 -1.51
C GLU A 21 1.18 -10.95 -1.72
N GLU A 22 0.17 -10.56 -0.94
CA GLU A 22 -0.39 -9.21 -0.95
C GLU A 22 0.64 -8.17 -0.49
N GLU A 23 1.43 -8.45 0.55
CA GLU A 23 2.52 -7.55 0.95
C GLU A 23 3.54 -7.33 -0.19
N ARG A 24 3.86 -8.40 -0.95
CA ARG A 24 4.79 -8.30 -2.09
C ARG A 24 4.18 -7.49 -3.22
N TYR A 25 2.88 -7.65 -3.45
CA TYR A 25 2.13 -6.86 -4.39
C TYR A 25 2.15 -5.38 -3.99
N ASP A 26 1.77 -5.07 -2.76
CA ASP A 26 1.72 -3.71 -2.21
C ASP A 26 3.10 -3.04 -2.26
N LYS A 27 4.18 -3.77 -1.91
CA LYS A 27 5.55 -3.28 -2.05
C LYS A 27 5.91 -2.89 -3.49
N GLU A 28 5.42 -3.61 -4.49
CA GLU A 28 5.64 -3.26 -5.89
C GLU A 28 4.84 -2.02 -6.29
N VAL A 29 3.58 -1.90 -5.87
CA VAL A 29 2.77 -0.69 -6.11
C VAL A 29 3.46 0.53 -5.49
N LEU A 30 3.83 0.46 -4.21
CA LEU A 30 4.54 1.53 -3.49
C LEU A 30 5.86 1.90 -4.17
N ARG A 31 6.59 0.92 -4.71
CA ARG A 31 7.84 1.17 -5.45
C ARG A 31 7.61 2.02 -6.70
N TRP A 32 6.51 1.83 -7.42
CA TRP A 32 6.20 2.63 -8.61
C TRP A 32 5.63 4.00 -8.25
N LEU A 33 4.84 4.09 -7.18
CA LEU A 33 4.37 5.38 -6.64
C LEU A 33 5.54 6.28 -6.22
N ARG A 34 6.55 5.71 -5.52
CA ARG A 34 7.80 6.43 -5.18
C ARG A 34 8.59 6.93 -6.38
N LYS A 35 8.41 6.31 -7.55
CA LYS A 35 9.02 6.75 -8.81
C LYS A 35 8.18 7.81 -9.55
N GLY A 36 7.13 8.34 -8.90
CA GLY A 36 6.24 9.35 -9.48
C GLY A 36 5.27 8.81 -10.52
N LYS A 37 4.96 7.50 -10.50
CA LYS A 37 3.91 6.94 -11.38
C LYS A 37 2.53 7.20 -10.78
N SER A 38 1.54 7.40 -11.65
CA SER A 38 0.13 7.39 -11.23
C SER A 38 -0.26 6.01 -10.69
N ILE A 39 -1.24 5.99 -9.80
CA ILE A 39 -1.75 4.76 -9.17
C ILE A 39 -2.11 3.69 -10.21
N GLN A 40 -2.80 4.07 -11.29
CA GLN A 40 -3.18 3.14 -12.36
C GLN A 40 -1.96 2.52 -13.05
N LYS A 41 -0.89 3.30 -13.26
CA LYS A 41 0.37 2.78 -13.82
C LYS A 41 1.11 1.90 -12.82
N ALA A 42 1.07 2.23 -11.53
CA ALA A 42 1.69 1.44 -10.48
C ALA A 42 1.01 0.06 -10.33
N ILE A 43 -0.32 0.03 -10.34
CA ILE A 43 -1.12 -1.21 -10.31
C ILE A 43 -0.88 -2.04 -11.56
N ASN A 44 -0.93 -1.44 -12.75
CA ASN A 44 -0.64 -2.17 -13.98
C ASN A 44 0.76 -2.82 -13.96
N LYS A 45 1.75 -2.16 -13.34
CA LYS A 45 3.09 -2.72 -13.18
C LYS A 45 3.14 -3.83 -12.13
N ALA A 46 2.39 -3.71 -11.03
CA ALA A 46 2.26 -4.77 -10.05
C ALA A 46 1.54 -5.99 -10.62
N ASN A 47 0.45 -5.80 -11.37
CA ASN A 47 -0.29 -6.84 -12.09
C ASN A 47 0.58 -7.59 -13.11
N GLN A 48 1.46 -6.89 -13.84
CA GLN A 48 2.43 -7.51 -14.75
C GLN A 48 3.40 -8.45 -14.02
N LYS A 49 3.75 -8.14 -12.77
CA LYS A 49 4.72 -8.92 -11.98
C LYS A 49 4.04 -10.02 -11.15
N TYR A 50 2.81 -9.79 -10.71
CA TYR A 50 2.04 -10.64 -9.83
C TYR A 50 0.65 -10.93 -10.44
N PRO A 51 0.56 -11.80 -11.46
CA PRO A 51 -0.70 -12.07 -12.15
C PRO A 51 -1.74 -12.82 -11.31
N LYS A 52 -1.38 -13.31 -10.11
CA LYS A 52 -2.32 -13.96 -9.18
C LYS A 52 -3.01 -12.98 -8.23
N GLY A 53 -2.42 -11.81 -7.99
CA GLY A 53 -2.94 -10.78 -7.10
C GLY A 53 -3.44 -9.57 -7.89
N VAL A 54 -4.04 -9.82 -9.07
CA VAL A 54 -4.46 -8.75 -9.96
C VAL A 54 -5.52 -7.91 -9.28
N LEU A 55 -5.16 -6.66 -8.97
CA LEU A 55 -6.12 -5.67 -8.54
C LEU A 55 -6.76 -5.07 -9.78
N GLU A 56 -8.06 -5.29 -9.94
CA GLU A 56 -8.87 -4.65 -10.97
C GLU A 56 -9.27 -3.26 -10.50
N VAL A 57 -8.76 -2.24 -11.19
CA VAL A 57 -9.10 -0.84 -10.94
C VAL A 57 -9.86 -0.28 -12.13
N ASP A 58 -11.01 0.29 -11.85
CA ASP A 58 -11.90 0.98 -12.78
C ASP A 58 -12.11 2.44 -12.33
N ALA A 59 -12.91 3.19 -13.08
CA ALA A 59 -13.17 4.60 -12.77
C ALA A 59 -13.92 4.79 -11.44
N ASP A 60 -14.64 3.76 -10.97
CA ASP A 60 -15.49 3.84 -9.80
C ASP A 60 -14.68 3.60 -8.52
N ASN A 61 -13.63 2.76 -8.57
CA ASN A 61 -12.82 2.39 -7.41
C ASN A 61 -11.41 3.01 -7.37
N ILE A 62 -10.95 3.65 -8.46
CA ILE A 62 -9.57 4.16 -8.56
C ILE A 62 -9.22 5.15 -7.45
N ASN A 63 -10.18 5.95 -7.00
CA ASN A 63 -9.97 6.96 -5.96
C ASN A 63 -9.78 6.32 -4.59
N ASP A 64 -10.58 5.30 -4.26
CA ASP A 64 -10.47 4.58 -3.00
C ASP A 64 -9.18 3.78 -2.95
N VAL A 65 -8.82 3.14 -4.07
CA VAL A 65 -7.53 2.43 -4.20
C VAL A 65 -6.35 3.40 -4.09
N ALA A 66 -6.44 4.58 -4.70
CA ALA A 66 -5.42 5.62 -4.56
C ALA A 66 -5.26 6.04 -3.09
N ALA A 67 -6.36 6.35 -2.41
CA ALA A 67 -6.34 6.76 -1.00
C ALA A 67 -5.72 5.68 -0.10
N HIS A 68 -6.05 4.41 -0.35
CA HIS A 68 -5.46 3.28 0.37
C HIS A 68 -3.94 3.19 0.17
N TYR A 69 -3.46 3.30 -1.07
CA TYR A 69 -2.03 3.23 -1.35
C TYR A 69 -1.25 4.48 -0.93
N ASP A 70 -1.88 5.65 -0.91
CA ASP A 70 -1.30 6.87 -0.34
C ASP A 70 -1.12 6.70 1.18
N TYR A 71 -2.12 6.15 1.87
CA TYR A 71 -1.99 5.80 3.29
C TYR A 71 -0.85 4.80 3.54
N LEU A 72 -0.77 3.72 2.75
CA LEU A 72 0.32 2.74 2.87
C LEU A 72 1.70 3.36 2.64
N LEU A 73 1.80 4.31 1.71
CA LEU A 73 3.05 5.00 1.43
C LEU A 73 3.49 5.87 2.60
N GLU A 74 2.56 6.64 3.19
CA GLU A 74 2.81 7.43 4.39
C GLU A 74 3.16 6.56 5.58
N HIS A 75 2.41 5.47 5.78
CA HIS A 75 2.68 4.50 6.83
C HIS A 75 4.11 3.94 6.73
N ASP A 76 4.53 3.46 5.56
CA ASP A 76 5.89 2.93 5.35
C ASP A 76 6.96 4.01 5.57
N ASN A 77 6.66 5.28 5.25
CA ASN A 77 7.57 6.40 5.53
C ASN A 77 7.69 6.71 7.03
N ILE A 78 6.62 6.57 7.80
CA ILE A 78 6.62 6.73 9.27
C ILE A 78 7.43 5.59 9.90
N ILE A 79 7.15 4.33 9.53
CA ILE A 79 7.84 3.15 10.06
C ILE A 79 9.35 3.23 9.85
N ARG A 80 9.80 3.67 8.66
CA ARG A 80 11.23 3.85 8.36
C ARG A 80 11.93 4.92 9.21
N LYS A 81 11.20 5.85 9.81
CA LYS A 81 11.74 6.91 10.66
C LYS A 81 11.80 6.52 12.14
N ILE A 82 11.17 5.42 12.52
CA ILE A 82 11.23 4.91 13.90
C ILE A 82 12.57 4.18 14.07
N PRO A 83 13.44 4.62 15.00
CA PRO A 83 14.68 3.91 15.28
C PRO A 83 14.37 2.50 15.82
N HIS A 84 15.07 1.50 15.29
CA HIS A 84 15.00 0.10 15.72
C HIS A 84 15.90 -0.16 16.93
#